data_AF-A0A3A4JY92-F1
#
_entry.id   AF-A0A3A4JY92-F1
#
_cell.length_a   1.000
_cell.length_b   1.000
_cell.length_c   1.000
_cell.angle_alpha   90.00
_cell.angle_beta   90.00
_cell.angle_gamma   90.00
#
_symmetry.space_group_name_H-M   'P 1'
#
loop_
_entity.id
_entity.type
_entity.pdbx_description
1 polymer ?
#
loop_
_entity_poly.entity_id
_entity_poly.type
_entity_poly.pdbx_seq_one_letter_code
_entity_poly.pdbx_strand_id
1 'polypeptide(L)'
;MFGSMPYGGVPFGSLRGGALEPPTLDFVYAAAQNRLVLRFSTALREDDPVDLADALNPRYYGVEENGEKTLEVVEARLCEREDEVELWLVPSMSEGADIDVSVAAGISTGSGQMVGEQSASIVAPVRMRDRARGPKQIDFASPQPTAERSPGAMAPDIGTYQTSGTGDYAVESRRANLRKRIYRQLIVSPGSLPSSPDYGIGIERHRAQAVTDALKQTIAGDIRRGLLREPDIAQVRVKFEEQRTRQGLVLVVRIGVTATDGFADESEHAFDWEVLR
;
A
#
# COMPACT_ATOMS: atom_id res chain seq x y z
N MET A 1 -55.06 -3.43 40.01
CA MET A 1 -54.23 -4.17 39.04
C MET A 1 -54.28 -3.42 37.72
N PHE A 2 -53.26 -2.62 37.43
CA PHE A 2 -53.10 -1.95 36.14
C PHE A 2 -52.05 -2.72 35.35
N GLY A 3 -52.48 -3.35 34.25
CA GLY A 3 -51.59 -4.03 33.32
C GLY A 3 -50.96 -3.01 32.36
N SER A 4 -49.65 -2.85 32.42
CA SER A 4 -48.86 -2.13 31.44
C SER A 4 -48.69 -3.00 30.19
N MET A 5 -49.36 -2.64 29.09
CA MET A 5 -48.99 -3.13 27.76
C MET A 5 -47.81 -2.29 27.22
N PRO A 6 -46.76 -2.90 26.67
CA PRO A 6 -45.71 -2.14 26.01
C PRO A 6 -46.23 -1.59 24.67
N TYR A 7 -46.50 -0.28 24.65
CA TYR A 7 -46.63 0.50 23.43
C TYR A 7 -45.24 0.85 22.91
N GLY A 8 -44.90 0.31 21.74
CA GLY A 8 -43.67 0.62 21.01
C GLY A 8 -43.79 0.25 19.54
N GLY A 9 -44.95 0.52 18.93
CA GLY A 9 -45.13 0.41 17.49
C GLY A 9 -44.54 1.66 16.83
N VAL A 10 -43.41 1.51 16.13
CA VAL A 10 -42.83 2.55 15.27
C VAL A 10 -43.77 2.81 14.08
N PRO A 11 -44.30 4.05 13.92
CA PRO A 11 -45.37 4.31 12.96
C PRO A 11 -44.87 5.13 11.77
N PHE A 12 -43.76 4.80 11.10
CA PHE A 12 -43.43 5.41 9.81
C PHE A 12 -42.64 4.46 8.90
N GLY A 13 -43.26 4.08 7.76
CA GLY A 13 -42.53 3.77 6.53
C GLY A 13 -42.11 2.31 6.29
N SER A 14 -43.05 1.38 6.13
CA SER A 14 -42.77 0.12 5.43
C SER A 14 -42.60 0.38 3.92
N LEU A 15 -41.43 0.87 3.51
CA LEU A 15 -41.08 1.10 2.11
C LEU A 15 -39.99 0.11 1.68
N ARG A 16 -40.44 -0.92 0.95
CA ARG A 16 -39.75 -1.65 -0.13
C ARG A 16 -38.22 -1.76 -0.01
N GLY A 17 -37.78 -2.92 0.45
CA GLY A 17 -36.49 -3.55 0.16
C GLY A 17 -36.56 -4.93 0.78
N GLY A 18 -36.16 -5.99 0.08
CA GLY A 18 -36.22 -7.36 0.64
C GLY A 18 -35.59 -7.38 2.03
N ALA A 19 -36.13 -8.18 2.95
CA ALA A 19 -35.66 -8.26 4.33
C ALA A 19 -34.13 -8.34 4.32
N LEU A 20 -33.49 -7.18 4.54
CA LEU A 20 -32.04 -7.11 4.59
C LEU A 20 -31.70 -7.91 5.84
N GLU A 21 -30.91 -8.95 5.66
CA GLU A 21 -30.41 -9.71 6.78
C GLU A 21 -29.54 -8.75 7.61
N PRO A 22 -29.66 -8.77 8.96
CA PRO A 22 -28.83 -7.93 9.80
C PRO A 22 -27.36 -8.20 9.45
N PRO A 23 -26.48 -7.17 9.48
CA PRO A 23 -25.07 -7.34 9.18
C PRO A 23 -24.51 -8.43 10.09
N THR A 24 -23.83 -9.38 9.48
CA THR A 24 -23.12 -10.45 10.17
C THR A 24 -21.63 -10.23 10.01
N LEU A 25 -20.89 -10.54 11.06
CA LEU A 25 -19.44 -10.54 11.04
C LEU A 25 -18.98 -11.75 10.23
N ASP A 26 -18.63 -11.51 8.96
CA ASP A 26 -18.26 -12.56 8.02
C ASP A 26 -16.81 -13.00 8.22
N PHE A 27 -15.94 -12.05 8.54
CA PHE A 27 -14.51 -12.29 8.58
C PHE A 27 -13.80 -11.36 9.55
N VAL A 28 -12.79 -11.89 10.23
CA VAL A 28 -11.86 -11.12 11.07
C VAL A 28 -10.45 -11.53 10.68
N TYR A 29 -9.53 -10.58 10.63
CA TYR A 29 -8.11 -10.87 10.48
C TYR A 29 -7.25 -9.81 11.16
N ALA A 30 -6.04 -10.19 11.53
CA ALA A 30 -5.07 -9.26 12.10
C ALA A 30 -4.22 -8.60 11.01
N ALA A 31 -4.29 -7.28 10.92
CA ALA A 31 -3.45 -6.47 10.02
C ALA A 31 -2.08 -6.13 10.64
N ALA A 32 -2.00 -6.08 11.97
CA ALA A 32 -0.75 -5.91 12.73
C ALA A 32 -0.93 -6.42 14.17
N GLN A 33 0.14 -6.45 14.98
CA GLN A 33 0.05 -6.84 16.40
C GLN A 33 -0.90 -5.96 17.24
N ASN A 34 -1.15 -4.74 16.81
CA ASN A 34 -2.06 -3.81 17.47
C ASN A 34 -3.25 -3.43 16.58
N ARG A 35 -3.50 -4.15 15.48
CA ARG A 35 -4.56 -3.82 14.53
C ARG A 35 -5.32 -5.06 14.05
N LEU A 36 -6.63 -5.02 14.21
CA LEU A 36 -7.57 -6.01 13.70
C LEU A 36 -8.45 -5.38 12.63
N VAL A 37 -8.84 -6.15 11.62
CA VAL A 37 -9.82 -5.73 10.63
C VAL A 37 -11.00 -6.69 10.71
N LEU A 38 -12.19 -6.14 10.91
CA LEU A 38 -13.46 -6.84 10.85
C LEU A 38 -14.11 -6.55 9.50
N ARG A 39 -14.76 -7.55 8.93
CA ARG A 39 -15.55 -7.43 7.72
C ARG A 39 -16.97 -7.92 7.97
N PHE A 40 -17.93 -7.09 7.59
CA PHE A 40 -19.35 -7.35 7.74
C PHE A 40 -19.98 -7.81 6.40
N SER A 41 -21.08 -8.54 6.46
CA SER A 41 -21.81 -9.03 5.28
C SER A 41 -22.45 -7.91 4.46
N THR A 42 -22.74 -6.79 5.10
CA THR A 42 -23.26 -5.58 4.49
C THR A 42 -22.45 -4.38 4.94
N ALA A 43 -22.42 -3.34 4.11
CA ALA A 43 -21.74 -2.11 4.45
C ALA A 43 -22.37 -1.49 5.71
N LEU A 44 -21.53 -1.00 6.62
CA LEU A 44 -22.00 -0.30 7.82
C LEU A 44 -22.47 1.12 7.53
N ARG A 45 -22.41 1.53 6.25
CA ARG A 45 -22.70 2.87 5.78
C ARG A 45 -23.99 2.85 4.96
N GLU A 46 -25.06 3.37 5.52
CA GLU A 46 -26.28 3.69 4.78
C GLU A 46 -26.62 5.16 5.07
N ASP A 47 -25.89 6.09 4.44
CA ASP A 47 -26.14 7.56 4.40
C ASP A 47 -26.37 8.33 5.73
N ASP A 48 -26.46 7.66 6.89
CA ASP A 48 -26.74 8.23 8.21
C ASP A 48 -25.44 8.36 9.02
N PRO A 49 -25.03 9.59 9.38
CA PRO A 49 -23.83 9.83 10.17
C PRO A 49 -23.93 9.33 11.61
N VAL A 50 -25.13 9.10 12.16
CA VAL A 50 -25.32 8.61 13.53
C VAL A 50 -24.95 7.13 13.62
N ASP A 51 -25.44 6.32 12.68
CA ASP A 51 -25.16 4.89 12.64
C ASP A 51 -23.67 4.60 12.41
N LEU A 52 -23.01 5.41 11.57
CA LEU A 52 -21.57 5.32 11.38
C LEU A 52 -20.80 5.70 12.65
N ALA A 53 -21.25 6.72 13.40
CA ALA A 53 -20.59 7.11 14.65
C ALA A 53 -20.72 6.03 15.72
N ASP A 54 -21.86 5.34 15.78
CA ASP A 54 -22.06 4.19 16.65
C ASP A 54 -21.20 3.01 16.21
N ALA A 55 -21.19 2.66 14.92
CA ALA A 55 -20.33 1.61 14.39
C ALA A 55 -18.83 1.85 14.65
N LEU A 56 -18.38 3.11 14.69
CA LEU A 56 -16.98 3.46 14.95
C LEU A 56 -16.69 3.72 16.43
N ASN A 57 -17.64 3.46 17.34
CA ASN A 57 -17.42 3.63 18.77
C ASN A 57 -16.63 2.43 19.34
N PRO A 58 -15.41 2.64 19.88
CA PRO A 58 -14.58 1.54 20.40
C PRO A 58 -15.25 0.72 21.50
N ARG A 59 -16.22 1.29 22.22
CA ARG A 59 -16.93 0.63 23.32
C ARG A 59 -17.81 -0.54 22.91
N TYR A 60 -18.16 -0.65 21.62
CA TYR A 60 -18.92 -1.79 21.11
C TYR A 60 -18.06 -2.97 20.69
N TYR A 61 -16.74 -2.87 20.84
CA TYR A 61 -15.80 -3.91 20.47
C TYR A 61 -15.10 -4.45 21.71
N GLY A 62 -15.28 -5.75 21.97
CA GLY A 62 -14.50 -6.50 22.94
C GLY A 62 -13.43 -7.31 22.22
N VAL A 63 -12.22 -7.30 22.73
CA VAL A 63 -11.14 -8.14 22.21
C VAL A 63 -10.47 -8.84 23.38
N GLU A 64 -10.44 -10.17 23.33
CA GLU A 64 -9.81 -11.01 24.35
C GLU A 64 -8.74 -11.89 23.72
N GLU A 65 -7.62 -12.02 24.43
CA GLU A 65 -6.48 -12.81 24.04
C GLU A 65 -6.40 -14.06 24.93
N ASN A 66 -6.45 -15.24 24.30
CA ASN A 66 -6.49 -16.57 24.90
C ASN A 66 -7.60 -16.75 25.96
N GLY A 67 -8.69 -15.97 25.87
CA GLY A 67 -9.78 -15.96 26.85
C GLY A 67 -9.40 -15.46 28.25
N GLU A 68 -8.22 -14.86 28.43
CA GLU A 68 -7.71 -14.42 29.73
C GLU A 68 -7.35 -12.94 29.77
N LYS A 69 -6.82 -12.40 28.67
CA LYS A 69 -6.29 -11.04 28.62
C LYS A 69 -7.16 -10.16 27.73
N THR A 70 -7.92 -9.25 28.34
CA THR A 70 -8.68 -8.24 27.59
C THR A 70 -7.73 -7.19 26.98
N LEU A 71 -7.92 -6.91 25.69
CA LEU A 71 -7.25 -5.85 24.96
C LEU A 71 -8.23 -4.67 24.80
N GLU A 72 -7.78 -3.47 25.14
CA GLU A 72 -8.60 -2.26 25.00
C GLU A 72 -8.60 -1.80 23.55
N VAL A 73 -9.78 -1.58 22.99
CA VAL A 73 -9.94 -0.93 21.69
C VAL A 73 -9.89 0.58 21.91
N VAL A 74 -8.84 1.22 21.41
CA VAL A 74 -8.62 2.66 21.58
C VAL A 74 -9.28 3.44 20.45
N GLU A 75 -9.32 2.87 19.26
CA GLU A 75 -9.86 3.52 18.06
C GLU A 75 -10.46 2.48 17.11
N ALA A 76 -11.57 2.83 16.46
CA ALA A 76 -12.14 2.09 15.35
C ALA A 76 -12.25 3.03 14.13
N ARG A 77 -11.83 2.56 12.96
CA ARG A 77 -11.83 3.35 11.71
C ARG A 77 -12.43 2.55 10.57
N LEU A 78 -13.14 3.24 9.69
CA LEU A 78 -13.56 2.64 8.42
C LEU A 78 -12.34 2.46 7.50
N CYS A 79 -12.25 1.32 6.83
CA CYS A 79 -11.26 1.09 5.78
C CYS A 79 -11.68 1.75 4.46
N GLU A 80 -10.89 1.56 3.39
CA GLU A 80 -11.28 1.99 2.03
C GLU A 80 -12.56 1.27 1.56
N ARG A 81 -12.80 0.07 2.09
CA ARG A 81 -14.01 -0.70 1.88
C ARG A 81 -15.03 -0.39 2.96
N GLU A 82 -16.26 -0.08 2.53
CA GLU A 82 -17.35 0.34 3.43
C GLU A 82 -17.94 -0.80 4.28
N ASP A 83 -17.56 -2.05 3.97
CA ASP A 83 -17.87 -3.25 4.74
C ASP A 83 -16.77 -3.63 5.74
N GLU A 84 -15.71 -2.82 5.88
CA GLU A 84 -14.54 -3.15 6.71
C GLU A 84 -14.24 -2.06 7.77
N VAL A 85 -13.95 -2.52 9.00
CA VAL A 85 -13.57 -1.68 10.14
C VAL A 85 -12.23 -2.14 10.70
N GLU A 86 -11.27 -1.21 10.82
CA GLU A 86 -9.98 -1.43 11.49
C GLU A 86 -10.06 -0.99 12.95
N LEU A 87 -9.78 -1.92 13.87
CA LEU A 87 -9.64 -1.66 15.30
C LEU A 87 -8.17 -1.49 15.69
N TRP A 88 -7.91 -0.55 16.59
CA TRP A 88 -6.60 -0.28 17.16
C TRP A 88 -6.57 -0.67 18.64
N LEU A 89 -5.62 -1.53 19.00
CA LEU A 89 -5.59 -2.19 20.31
C LEU A 89 -4.46 -1.70 21.20
N VAL A 90 -4.73 -1.65 22.52
CA VAL A 90 -3.72 -1.47 23.57
C VAL A 90 -4.05 -2.39 24.76
N PRO A 91 -3.11 -3.23 25.24
CA PRO A 91 -1.79 -3.48 24.69
C PRO A 91 -1.84 -4.24 23.35
N SER A 92 -0.70 -4.40 22.69
CA SER A 92 -0.60 -5.26 21.50
C SER A 92 -0.90 -6.73 21.83
N MET A 93 -1.44 -7.46 20.85
CA MET A 93 -1.65 -8.90 20.85
C MET A 93 -0.30 -9.63 20.92
N SER A 94 -0.23 -10.76 21.65
CA SER A 94 0.93 -11.63 21.58
C SER A 94 0.93 -12.43 20.27
N GLU A 95 2.13 -12.79 19.83
CA GLU A 95 2.31 -13.55 18.60
C GLU A 95 1.72 -14.96 18.74
N GLY A 96 0.86 -15.35 17.79
CA GLY A 96 0.23 -16.67 17.76
C GLY A 96 -0.81 -16.93 18.86
N ALA A 97 -1.23 -15.90 19.59
CA ALA A 97 -2.32 -16.01 20.55
C ALA A 97 -3.68 -16.21 19.86
N ASP A 98 -4.60 -16.92 20.50
CA ASP A 98 -5.99 -16.96 20.03
C ASP A 98 -6.67 -15.65 20.43
N ILE A 99 -7.35 -15.00 19.48
CA ILE A 99 -8.01 -13.71 19.64
C ILE A 99 -9.50 -13.90 19.41
N ASP A 100 -10.27 -13.64 20.46
CA ASP A 100 -11.71 -13.61 20.43
C ASP A 100 -12.18 -12.15 20.31
N VAL A 101 -12.91 -11.85 19.25
CA VAL A 101 -13.49 -10.53 19.01
C VAL A 101 -14.98 -10.62 19.19
N SER A 102 -15.53 -9.79 20.08
CA SER A 102 -16.95 -9.63 20.30
C SER A 102 -17.42 -8.25 19.83
N VAL A 103 -18.57 -8.23 19.18
CA VAL A 103 -19.26 -7.02 18.77
C VAL A 103 -20.54 -6.94 19.60
N ALA A 104 -20.65 -5.91 20.43
CA ALA A 104 -21.77 -5.71 21.31
C ALA A 104 -23.05 -5.38 20.52
N ALA A 105 -24.19 -5.83 21.05
CA ALA A 105 -25.49 -5.40 20.55
C ALA A 105 -25.65 -3.89 20.80
N GLY A 106 -25.58 -3.10 19.75
CA GLY A 106 -25.48 -1.64 19.87
C GLY A 106 -25.18 -0.91 18.57
N ILE A 107 -24.57 -1.61 17.61
CA ILE A 107 -24.34 -1.07 16.28
C ILE A 107 -25.66 -1.18 15.49
N SER A 108 -26.10 -0.08 14.91
CA SER A 108 -27.22 -0.05 13.95
C SER A 108 -26.70 0.12 12.53
N THR A 109 -27.40 -0.47 11.57
CA THR A 109 -27.25 -0.11 10.14
C THR A 109 -28.06 1.14 9.84
N GLY A 110 -27.80 1.81 8.71
CA GLY A 110 -28.62 2.95 8.27
C GLY A 110 -30.06 2.58 7.89
N SER A 111 -30.36 1.29 7.77
CA SER A 111 -31.71 0.72 7.70
C SER A 111 -32.37 0.53 9.08
N GLY A 112 -31.70 0.94 10.16
CA GLY A 112 -32.17 0.87 11.54
C GLY A 112 -32.17 -0.53 12.14
N GLN A 113 -31.46 -1.49 11.53
CA GLN A 113 -31.34 -2.84 12.07
C GLN A 113 -30.19 -2.91 13.07
N MET A 114 -30.47 -3.47 14.25
CA MET A 114 -29.46 -3.70 15.26
C MET A 114 -28.63 -4.93 14.91
N VAL A 115 -27.31 -4.78 14.92
CA VAL A 115 -26.38 -5.91 14.92
C VAL A 115 -26.57 -6.65 16.23
N GLY A 116 -26.90 -7.95 16.15
CA GLY A 116 -26.92 -8.82 17.32
C GLY A 116 -25.53 -8.97 17.92
N GLU A 117 -25.44 -9.45 19.16
CA GLU A 117 -24.13 -9.81 19.72
C GLU A 117 -23.50 -10.90 18.86
N GLN A 118 -22.28 -10.63 18.39
CA GLN A 118 -21.55 -11.51 17.48
C GLN A 118 -20.14 -11.73 18.00
N SER A 119 -19.63 -12.94 17.82
CA SER A 119 -18.29 -13.33 18.23
C SER A 119 -17.57 -14.05 17.09
N ALA A 120 -16.32 -13.70 16.84
CA ALA A 120 -15.45 -14.42 15.93
C ALA A 120 -14.07 -14.62 16.56
N SER A 121 -13.50 -15.81 16.34
CA SER A 121 -12.19 -16.18 16.85
C SER A 121 -11.20 -16.27 15.70
N ILE A 122 -10.01 -15.73 15.89
CA ILE A 122 -8.88 -15.88 14.97
C ILE A 122 -7.63 -16.24 15.73
N VAL A 123 -6.67 -16.85 15.05
CA VAL A 123 -5.31 -16.94 15.59
C VAL A 123 -4.60 -15.64 15.22
N ALA A 124 -4.12 -14.89 16.21
CA ALA A 124 -3.21 -13.76 16.02
C ALA A 124 -2.10 -14.21 15.07
N PRO A 125 -1.63 -13.33 14.18
CA PRO A 125 -0.73 -13.74 13.14
C PRO A 125 0.56 -14.22 13.81
N VAL A 126 0.82 -15.54 13.74
CA VAL A 126 2.18 -16.09 13.85
C VAL A 126 2.96 -15.27 12.87
N ARG A 127 4.09 -14.65 13.26
CA ARG A 127 4.89 -13.78 12.37
C ARG A 127 4.72 -14.27 10.94
N MET A 128 3.89 -13.57 10.16
CA MET A 128 4.33 -13.31 8.81
C MET A 128 5.66 -12.64 9.12
N ARG A 129 6.77 -13.37 8.91
CA ARG A 129 8.12 -12.78 8.87
C ARG A 129 7.87 -11.38 8.43
N ASP A 130 8.17 -10.39 9.29
CA ASP A 130 8.19 -8.99 8.91
C ASP A 130 8.43 -8.99 7.42
N ARG A 131 7.37 -8.82 6.62
CA ARG A 131 7.53 -8.81 5.18
C ARG A 131 8.02 -7.41 5.05
N ALA A 132 9.33 -7.31 5.25
CA ALA A 132 9.81 -6.34 6.19
C ALA A 132 9.27 -4.99 5.76
N ARG A 133 9.05 -4.09 6.72
CA ARG A 133 9.73 -2.82 6.49
C ARG A 133 11.18 -3.21 6.25
N GLY A 134 11.52 -3.57 5.01
CA GLY A 134 12.89 -3.77 4.57
C GLY A 134 13.56 -2.53 5.11
N PRO A 135 14.64 -2.71 5.91
CA PRO A 135 15.18 -1.67 6.77
C PRO A 135 15.03 -0.38 6.02
N LYS A 136 14.16 0.57 6.48
CA LYS A 136 13.73 1.78 5.73
C LYS A 136 14.88 2.08 4.81
N GLN A 137 14.78 1.78 3.50
CA GLN A 137 16.00 1.67 2.69
C GLN A 137 16.58 3.07 2.62
N ILE A 138 17.44 3.38 3.58
CA ILE A 138 18.19 4.59 3.73
C ILE A 138 19.40 4.25 2.91
N ASP A 139 19.32 4.67 1.66
CA ASP A 139 20.43 4.51 0.75
C ASP A 139 21.38 5.65 1.07
N PHE A 140 22.49 5.32 1.72
CA PHE A 140 23.61 6.24 1.80
C PHE A 140 24.13 6.40 0.38
N ALA A 141 24.04 7.63 -0.15
CA ALA A 141 24.39 7.97 -1.53
C ALA A 141 25.67 7.24 -1.97
N SER A 142 25.52 6.16 -2.73
CA SER A 142 26.67 5.36 -3.15
C SER A 142 27.42 6.13 -4.24
N PRO A 143 28.74 6.38 -4.11
CA PRO A 143 29.51 7.07 -5.13
C PRO A 143 29.60 6.17 -6.37
N GLN A 144 29.23 6.70 -7.53
CA GLN A 144 29.66 6.09 -8.79
C GLN A 144 31.11 6.49 -9.05
N PRO A 145 31.92 5.61 -9.67
CA PRO A 145 33.19 6.01 -10.23
C PRO A 145 32.93 7.06 -11.30
N THR A 146 33.67 8.16 -11.21
CA THR A 146 33.60 9.36 -12.03
C THR A 146 33.81 9.03 -13.51
N ALA A 147 32.76 8.71 -14.24
CA ALA A 147 32.80 8.60 -15.70
C ALA A 147 31.55 9.26 -16.29
N GLU A 148 31.78 10.44 -16.86
CA GLU A 148 30.97 11.09 -17.90
C GLU A 148 29.52 11.46 -17.54
N ARG A 149 29.36 12.66 -16.96
CA ARG A 149 28.09 13.39 -16.98
C ARG A 149 27.67 13.65 -18.43
N SER A 150 26.59 13.02 -18.89
CA SER A 150 25.91 13.46 -20.12
C SER A 150 25.32 14.86 -19.91
N PRO A 151 25.63 15.85 -20.76
CA PRO A 151 25.11 17.21 -20.60
C PRO A 151 23.65 17.25 -21.05
N GLY A 152 22.73 17.55 -20.12
CA GLY A 152 21.31 17.77 -20.41
C GLY A 152 20.32 17.11 -19.45
N ALA A 153 20.77 16.16 -18.61
CA ALA A 153 19.88 15.54 -17.64
C ALA A 153 19.66 16.45 -16.43
N MET A 154 18.42 16.89 -16.19
CA MET A 154 17.94 17.34 -14.86
C MET A 154 17.86 16.12 -13.90
N ALA A 155 18.97 15.41 -13.75
CA ALA A 155 19.07 14.27 -12.85
C ALA A 155 19.23 14.78 -11.41
N PRO A 156 18.66 14.10 -10.40
CA PRO A 156 19.05 14.33 -9.02
C PRO A 156 20.57 14.15 -8.91
N ASP A 157 21.23 14.92 -8.04
CA ASP A 157 22.66 14.75 -7.76
C ASP A 157 22.91 13.31 -7.28
N ILE A 158 23.29 12.46 -8.23
CA ILE A 158 23.63 11.06 -8.06
C ILE A 158 25.16 10.99 -8.04
N GLY A 159 25.72 10.33 -7.04
CA GLY A 159 27.18 10.10 -6.94
C GLY A 159 27.95 11.05 -6.03
N THR A 160 27.30 11.99 -5.35
CA THR A 160 27.91 12.78 -4.26
C THR A 160 27.29 12.40 -2.93
N TYR A 161 28.13 12.21 -1.90
CA TYR A 161 27.64 12.17 -0.52
C TYR A 161 27.16 13.57 -0.17
N GLN A 162 25.86 13.81 -0.33
CA GLN A 162 25.26 15.05 0.10
C GLN A 162 25.28 15.10 1.62
N THR A 163 25.60 16.26 2.18
CA THR A 163 25.49 16.52 3.61
C THR A 163 24.25 17.37 3.88
N SER A 164 23.60 17.12 5.02
CA SER A 164 22.53 17.97 5.54
C SER A 164 23.11 19.29 6.04
N GLY A 165 22.23 20.27 6.31
CA GLY A 165 22.61 21.52 6.99
C GLY A 165 23.17 21.33 8.41
N THR A 166 23.07 20.12 8.98
CA THR A 166 23.66 19.75 10.27
C THR A 166 25.07 19.16 10.14
N GLY A 167 25.56 18.95 8.91
CA GLY A 167 26.85 18.30 8.65
C GLY A 167 26.79 16.77 8.61
N ASP A 168 25.62 16.18 8.81
CA ASP A 168 25.39 14.73 8.68
C ASP A 168 25.20 14.33 7.21
N TYR A 169 25.22 13.03 6.89
CA TYR A 169 24.83 12.57 5.55
C TYR A 169 23.35 12.83 5.29
N ALA A 170 23.04 13.40 4.12
CA ALA A 170 21.68 13.60 3.67
C ALA A 170 21.02 12.24 3.42
N VAL A 171 19.98 11.94 4.20
CA VAL A 171 19.20 10.72 4.08
C VAL A 171 18.02 10.99 3.17
N GLU A 172 18.02 10.37 1.99
CA GLU A 172 16.85 10.35 1.14
C GLU A 172 15.95 9.17 1.51
N SER A 173 14.75 9.50 1.95
CA SER A 173 13.71 8.50 2.22
C SER A 173 12.68 8.49 1.08
N ARG A 174 11.90 7.41 1.01
CA ARG A 174 10.65 7.38 0.23
C ARG A 174 10.91 7.52 -1.29
N ARG A 175 10.13 8.37 -1.97
CA ARG A 175 10.06 8.52 -3.43
C ARG A 175 11.38 8.94 -4.07
N ALA A 176 12.15 9.83 -3.42
CA ALA A 176 13.46 10.25 -3.92
C ALA A 176 14.44 9.06 -3.99
N ASN A 177 14.43 8.22 -2.95
CA ASN A 177 15.23 7.00 -2.89
C ASN A 177 14.83 6.01 -3.98
N LEU A 178 13.52 5.71 -4.11
CA LEU A 178 13.00 4.82 -5.14
C LEU A 178 13.41 5.29 -6.54
N ARG A 179 13.30 6.60 -6.81
CA ARG A 179 13.78 7.20 -8.07
C ARG A 179 15.26 6.96 -8.31
N LYS A 180 16.13 7.13 -7.30
CA LYS A 180 17.56 6.85 -7.42
C LYS A 180 17.86 5.36 -7.64
N ARG A 181 17.10 4.45 -7.03
CA ARG A 181 17.29 3.00 -7.22
C ARG A 181 16.87 2.57 -8.62
N ILE A 182 15.69 3.01 -9.08
CA ILE A 182 15.23 2.79 -10.46
C ILE A 182 16.27 3.31 -11.45
N TYR A 183 16.74 4.55 -11.27
CA TYR A 183 17.76 5.14 -12.14
C TYR A 183 19.03 4.29 -12.21
N ARG A 184 19.55 3.86 -11.05
CA ARG A 184 20.74 2.99 -10.98
C ARG A 184 20.52 1.66 -11.67
N GLN A 185 19.36 1.03 -11.48
CA GLN A 185 19.06 -0.23 -12.13
C GLN A 185 18.98 -0.09 -13.65
N LEU A 186 18.49 1.05 -14.17
CA LEU A 186 18.41 1.31 -15.61
C LEU A 186 19.80 1.46 -16.27
N ILE A 187 20.75 2.13 -15.60
CA ILE A 187 22.10 2.37 -16.16
C ILE A 187 23.06 1.20 -15.94
N VAL A 188 22.97 0.50 -14.81
CA VAL A 188 23.92 -0.56 -14.47
C VAL A 188 23.68 -1.74 -15.40
N SER A 189 24.74 -2.26 -16.02
CA SER A 189 24.66 -3.40 -16.92
C SER A 189 24.65 -4.72 -16.14
N PRO A 190 23.80 -5.70 -16.51
CA PRO A 190 23.87 -7.04 -15.95
C PRO A 190 25.30 -7.59 -16.00
N GLY A 191 25.74 -8.21 -14.91
CA GLY A 191 27.08 -8.80 -14.75
C GLY A 191 28.16 -7.82 -14.29
N SER A 192 27.89 -6.52 -14.20
CA SER A 192 28.89 -5.53 -13.76
C SER A 192 29.14 -5.56 -12.24
N LEU A 193 28.23 -6.15 -11.46
CA LEU A 193 28.36 -6.31 -10.02
C LEU A 193 28.65 -7.79 -9.70
N PRO A 194 29.86 -8.14 -9.22
CA PRO A 194 30.23 -9.53 -8.94
C PRO A 194 29.32 -10.21 -7.90
N SER A 195 28.83 -9.45 -6.92
CA SER A 195 27.92 -9.95 -5.89
C SER A 195 26.49 -10.16 -6.36
N SER A 196 26.11 -9.50 -7.46
CA SER A 196 24.74 -9.49 -7.98
C SER A 196 24.78 -9.48 -9.52
N PRO A 197 25.13 -10.62 -10.15
CA PRO A 197 25.31 -10.70 -11.60
C PRO A 197 24.03 -10.38 -12.38
N ASP A 198 22.86 -10.62 -11.78
CA ASP A 198 21.57 -10.32 -12.41
C ASP A 198 21.07 -8.88 -12.12
N TYR A 199 21.85 -8.05 -11.41
CA TYR A 199 21.46 -6.68 -11.10
C TYR A 199 21.73 -5.75 -12.29
N GLY A 200 20.78 -4.85 -12.51
CA GLY A 200 20.83 -3.89 -13.61
C GLY A 200 20.02 -4.32 -14.83
N ILE A 201 19.75 -3.35 -15.71
CA ILE A 201 19.04 -3.50 -16.98
C ILE A 201 19.99 -3.13 -18.13
N GLY A 202 20.87 -2.14 -17.91
CA GLY A 202 21.90 -1.73 -18.85
C GLY A 202 21.34 -1.13 -20.12
N ILE A 203 20.42 -0.16 -20.02
CA ILE A 203 19.75 0.44 -21.19
C ILE A 203 20.76 1.04 -22.18
N GLU A 204 21.89 1.56 -21.68
CA GLU A 204 22.93 2.16 -22.51
C GLU A 204 23.55 1.18 -23.52
N ARG A 205 23.49 -0.14 -23.28
CA ARG A 205 23.98 -1.15 -24.24
C ARG A 205 23.24 -1.11 -25.57
N HIS A 206 22.03 -0.55 -25.59
CA HIS A 206 21.22 -0.42 -26.78
C HIS A 206 21.53 0.86 -27.56
N ARG A 207 22.32 1.81 -27.02
CA ARG A 207 22.52 3.16 -27.56
C ARG A 207 22.98 3.21 -29.03
N ALA A 208 23.69 2.20 -29.51
CA ALA A 208 24.21 2.12 -30.88
C ALA A 208 23.39 1.21 -31.80
N GLN A 209 22.24 0.69 -31.34
CA GLN A 209 21.40 -0.23 -32.10
C GLN A 209 20.31 0.53 -32.86
N ALA A 210 19.98 0.07 -34.07
CA ALA A 210 18.88 0.63 -34.84
C ALA A 210 17.55 0.43 -34.10
N VAL A 211 16.76 1.50 -34.02
CA VAL A 211 15.45 1.47 -33.37
C VAL A 211 14.46 0.66 -34.21
N THR A 212 14.10 -0.52 -33.71
CA THR A 212 13.10 -1.40 -34.29
C THR A 212 12.02 -1.71 -33.26
N ASP A 213 10.83 -2.12 -33.68
CA ASP A 213 9.77 -2.50 -32.75
C ASP A 213 10.16 -3.73 -31.91
N ALA A 214 10.96 -4.64 -32.47
CA ALA A 214 11.54 -5.76 -31.73
C ALA A 214 12.50 -5.29 -30.63
N LEU A 215 13.33 -4.27 -30.91
CA LEU A 215 14.19 -3.66 -29.90
C LEU A 215 13.37 -2.97 -28.80
N LYS A 216 12.33 -2.22 -29.16
CA LYS A 216 11.41 -1.59 -28.18
C LYS A 216 10.76 -2.63 -27.26
N GLN A 217 10.26 -3.75 -27.82
CA GLN A 217 9.68 -4.83 -27.03
C GLN A 217 10.71 -5.48 -26.10
N THR A 218 11.94 -5.68 -26.58
CA THR A 218 13.05 -6.22 -25.78
C THR A 218 13.37 -5.30 -24.61
N ILE A 219 13.58 -4.00 -24.87
CA ILE A 219 13.85 -2.99 -23.85
C ILE A 219 12.71 -2.93 -22.82
N ALA A 220 11.45 -2.92 -23.25
CA ALA A 220 10.31 -2.93 -22.33
C ALA A 220 10.24 -4.19 -21.48
N GLY A 221 10.54 -5.36 -22.07
CA GLY A 221 10.61 -6.63 -21.35
C GLY A 221 11.69 -6.64 -20.28
N ASP A 222 12.88 -6.15 -20.61
CA ASP A 222 14.01 -6.05 -19.70
C ASP A 222 13.73 -5.05 -18.56
N ILE A 223 13.16 -3.89 -18.88
CA ILE A 223 12.76 -2.89 -17.87
C ILE A 223 11.72 -3.47 -16.90
N ARG A 224 10.65 -4.09 -17.42
CA ARG A 224 9.62 -4.69 -16.56
C ARG A 224 10.21 -5.78 -15.68
N ARG A 225 11.00 -6.69 -16.25
CA ARG A 225 11.62 -7.80 -15.51
C ARG A 225 12.61 -7.31 -14.45
N GLY A 226 13.38 -6.26 -14.76
CA GLY A 226 14.33 -5.66 -13.82
C GLY A 226 13.62 -4.94 -12.68
N LEU A 227 12.75 -3.99 -13.00
CA LEU A 227 12.11 -3.14 -12.01
C LEU A 227 11.10 -3.89 -11.13
N LEU A 228 10.42 -4.93 -11.62
CA LEU A 228 9.53 -5.75 -10.79
C LEU A 228 10.26 -6.59 -9.73
N ARG A 229 11.60 -6.62 -9.74
CA ARG A 229 12.40 -7.21 -8.65
C ARG A 229 12.54 -6.28 -7.45
N GLU A 230 12.26 -4.99 -7.62
CA GLU A 230 12.23 -4.04 -6.50
C GLU A 230 10.98 -4.30 -5.65
N PRO A 231 11.13 -4.56 -4.34
CA PRO A 231 9.99 -4.91 -3.47
C PRO A 231 8.96 -3.78 -3.34
N ASP A 232 9.40 -2.53 -3.55
CA ASP A 232 8.56 -1.34 -3.45
C ASP A 232 7.78 -1.05 -4.74
N ILE A 233 7.89 -1.88 -5.79
CA ILE A 233 7.23 -1.68 -7.09
C ILE A 233 6.19 -2.78 -7.33
N ALA A 234 4.92 -2.38 -7.46
CA ALA A 234 3.79 -3.26 -7.77
C ALA A 234 3.51 -3.39 -9.28
N GLN A 235 3.62 -2.28 -10.03
CA GLN A 235 3.35 -2.27 -11.48
C GLN A 235 4.38 -1.43 -12.23
N VAL A 236 4.70 -1.84 -13.47
CA VAL A 236 5.59 -1.11 -14.38
C VAL A 236 4.94 -0.95 -15.76
N ARG A 237 4.87 0.28 -16.26
CA ARG A 237 4.40 0.64 -17.61
C ARG A 237 5.55 1.28 -18.36
N VAL A 238 5.74 0.91 -19.62
CA VAL A 238 6.81 1.44 -20.48
C VAL A 238 6.16 1.97 -21.76
N LYS A 239 6.44 3.22 -22.10
CA LYS A 239 6.02 3.89 -23.33
C LYS A 239 7.26 4.39 -24.07
N PHE A 240 7.21 4.36 -25.39
CA PHE A 240 8.27 4.84 -26.26
C PHE A 240 7.76 6.02 -27.07
N GLU A 241 8.55 7.10 -27.10
CA GLU A 241 8.28 8.28 -27.91
C GLU A 241 9.49 8.56 -28.79
N GLU A 242 9.29 8.68 -30.09
CA GLU A 242 10.34 9.07 -31.01
C GLU A 242 10.36 10.60 -31.12
N GLN A 243 11.47 11.21 -30.74
CA GLN A 243 11.67 12.65 -30.79
C GLN A 243 12.75 12.98 -31.81
N ARG A 244 12.40 13.80 -32.80
CA ARG A 244 13.37 14.28 -33.79
C ARG A 244 14.10 15.49 -33.24
N THR A 245 15.40 15.36 -33.01
CA THR A 245 16.27 16.45 -32.56
C THR A 245 17.10 16.98 -33.72
N ARG A 246 17.83 18.09 -33.49
CA ARG A 246 18.80 18.61 -34.48
C ARG A 246 19.96 17.64 -34.77
N GLN A 247 20.17 16.65 -33.90
CA GLN A 247 21.29 15.71 -33.96
C GLN A 247 20.88 14.31 -34.43
N GLY A 248 19.59 14.06 -34.66
CA GLY A 248 19.10 12.74 -35.08
C GLY A 248 17.72 12.40 -34.51
N LEU A 249 17.34 11.13 -34.64
CA LEU A 249 16.16 10.57 -33.97
C LEU A 249 16.57 10.09 -32.58
N VAL A 250 15.86 10.52 -31.55
CA VAL A 250 16.05 10.09 -30.17
C VAL A 250 14.83 9.29 -29.74
N LEU A 251 15.05 8.16 -29.07
CA LEU A 251 13.98 7.36 -28.49
C LEU A 251 13.86 7.68 -27.00
N VAL A 252 12.77 8.34 -26.65
CA VAL A 252 12.42 8.65 -25.27
C VAL A 252 11.66 7.49 -24.65
N VAL A 253 12.21 6.91 -23.58
CA VAL A 253 11.61 5.77 -22.87
C VAL A 253 10.95 6.25 -21.58
N ARG A 254 9.62 6.43 -21.60
CA ARG A 254 8.84 6.83 -20.41
C ARG A 254 8.45 5.60 -19.57
N ILE A 255 8.81 5.61 -18.28
CA ILE A 255 8.60 4.47 -17.37
C ILE A 255 7.68 4.85 -16.21
N GLY A 256 6.40 4.47 -16.28
CA GLY A 256 5.49 4.59 -15.14
C GLY A 256 5.67 3.46 -14.14
N VAL A 257 5.73 3.76 -12.84
CA VAL A 257 5.77 2.76 -11.77
C VAL A 257 4.67 3.02 -10.75
N THR A 258 4.05 1.95 -10.27
CA THR A 258 3.09 1.98 -9.14
C THR A 258 3.76 1.31 -7.96
N ALA A 259 3.75 1.96 -6.79
CA ALA A 259 4.38 1.43 -5.58
C ALA A 259 3.42 0.55 -4.76
N THR A 260 3.96 -0.38 -3.96
CA THR A 260 3.18 -1.46 -3.33
C THR A 260 2.31 -1.02 -2.15
N ASP A 261 2.70 -0.03 -1.33
CA ASP A 261 1.90 0.48 -0.20
C ASP A 261 2.38 1.85 0.30
N GLY A 262 1.46 2.74 0.74
CA GLY A 262 1.76 3.94 1.54
C GLY A 262 2.33 5.17 0.79
N PHE A 263 2.52 5.07 -0.52
CA PHE A 263 2.80 6.19 -1.41
C PHE A 263 1.53 6.57 -2.17
N ALA A 264 0.50 7.01 -1.44
CA ALA A 264 -0.71 7.56 -2.03
C ALA A 264 -0.38 8.90 -2.71
N ASP A 265 0.22 8.81 -3.89
CA ASP A 265 0.29 9.88 -4.87
C ASP A 265 0.53 9.22 -6.23
N GLU A 266 -0.59 8.85 -6.88
CA GLU A 266 -0.65 8.38 -8.26
C GLU A 266 0.12 9.34 -9.15
N SER A 267 1.36 8.99 -9.46
CA SER A 267 2.18 9.80 -10.33
C SER A 267 2.70 8.92 -11.44
N GLU A 268 2.04 9.04 -12.58
CA GLU A 268 2.53 8.61 -13.87
C GLU A 268 3.81 9.40 -14.17
N HIS A 269 4.93 8.93 -13.64
CA HIS A 269 6.21 9.57 -13.91
C HIS A 269 6.73 9.11 -15.25
N ALA A 270 6.64 9.99 -16.23
CA ALA A 270 7.48 9.86 -17.39
C ALA A 270 8.92 10.18 -17.00
N PHE A 271 9.75 9.15 -16.88
CA PHE A 271 11.18 9.36 -16.97
C PHE A 271 11.52 9.62 -18.43
N ASP A 272 11.92 10.84 -18.76
CA ASP A 272 12.43 11.13 -20.10
C ASP A 272 13.89 10.71 -20.16
N TRP A 273 14.13 9.53 -20.70
CA TRP A 273 15.47 9.08 -21.06
C TRP A 273 15.70 9.39 -22.53
N GLU A 274 16.59 10.31 -22.84
CA GLU A 274 17.18 10.39 -24.18
C GLU A 274 18.09 9.17 -24.36
N VAL A 275 17.54 8.10 -24.90
CA VAL A 275 18.37 6.99 -25.38
C VAL A 275 18.30 7.03 -26.89
N LEU A 276 19.46 6.89 -27.51
CA LEU A 276 19.66 6.64 -28.95
C LEU A 276 19.94 7.90 -29.78
N ARG A 277 21.06 7.83 -30.50
CA ARG A 277 21.36 8.56 -31.74
C ARG A 277 21.49 7.51 -32.83
#